data_AF-A0A842JDQ5-F1
#
_entry.id   AF-A0A842JDQ5-F1
#
_cell.length_a   1.000
_cell.length_b   1.000
_cell.length_c   1.000
_cell.angle_alpha   90.00
_cell.angle_beta   90.00
_cell.angle_gamma   90.00
#
_symmetry.space_group_name_H-M   'P 1'
#
loop_
_entity.id
_entity.type
_entity.pdbx_description
1 polymer ?
#
loop_
_entity_poly.entity_id
_entity_poly.type
_entity_poly.pdbx_seq_one_letter_code
_entity_poly.pdbx_strand_id
1 'polypeptide(L)' 'MVEIKSIPKAARGLRVLTDEVLDGFAIEDIKCRSCSGYGNCGYKSMYLNPAGGVVSICMNRREQLQKKRDGVPAE' A
#
# COMPACT_ATOMS: atom_id res chain seq x y z
N MET A 1 -16.68 2.36 -13.33
CA MET A 1 -15.46 1.89 -14.01
C MET A 1 -14.40 2.97 -13.81
N VAL A 2 -13.29 2.67 -13.15
CA VAL A 2 -12.18 3.62 -13.02
C VAL A 2 -11.64 3.85 -14.44
N GLU A 3 -11.62 5.09 -14.93
CA GLU A 3 -11.03 5.41 -16.23
C GLU A 3 -9.50 5.29 -16.12
N ILE A 4 -9.01 4.12 -16.51
CA ILE A 4 -7.59 3.77 -16.51
C ILE A 4 -6.92 4.37 -17.76
N LYS A 5 -6.89 5.72 -17.88
CA LYS A 5 -6.35 6.38 -19.08
C LYS A 5 -4.82 6.50 -19.11
N SER A 6 -4.13 6.23 -18.01
CA SER A 6 -2.66 6.45 -17.95
C SER A 6 -1.95 5.53 -16.94
N ILE A 7 -2.18 4.21 -17.01
CA ILE A 7 -1.33 3.27 -16.27
C ILE A 7 0.00 3.10 -17.01
N PRO A 8 1.15 3.40 -16.37
CA PRO A 8 2.45 3.14 -16.98
C PRO A 8 2.59 1.65 -17.29
N LYS A 9 3.26 1.30 -18.40
CA LYS A 9 3.37 -0.09 -18.88
C LYS A 9 3.88 -1.06 -17.79
N ALA A 10 4.74 -0.57 -16.90
CA ALA A 10 5.28 -1.29 -15.73
C ALA A 10 4.24 -1.65 -14.64
N ALA A 11 3.05 -1.05 -14.71
CA ALA A 11 1.97 -1.23 -13.74
C ALA A 11 0.80 -2.05 -14.31
N ARG A 12 0.91 -2.53 -15.56
CA ARG A 12 0.00 -3.52 -16.15
C ARG A 12 0.22 -4.88 -15.45
N GLY A 13 -0.59 -5.15 -14.43
CA GLY A 13 -0.50 -6.36 -13.61
C GLY A 13 -0.59 -6.10 -12.11
N LEU A 14 -0.49 -4.83 -11.69
CA LEU A 14 -0.73 -4.45 -10.31
C LEU A 14 -2.23 -4.51 -9.99
N ARG A 15 -2.55 -4.91 -8.76
CA ARG A 15 -3.92 -4.88 -8.25
C ARG A 15 -4.35 -3.43 -8.01
N VAL A 16 -5.64 -3.15 -8.15
CA VAL A 16 -6.20 -1.85 -7.77
C VAL A 16 -6.14 -1.72 -6.25
N LEU A 17 -5.77 -0.54 -5.78
CA LEU A 17 -5.85 -0.18 -4.37
C LEU A 17 -7.32 -0.08 -3.99
N THR A 18 -7.79 -0.99 -3.15
CA THR A 18 -9.15 -1.00 -2.61
C THR A 18 -9.16 -0.59 -1.15
N ASP A 19 -10.34 -0.25 -0.64
CA ASP A 19 -10.53 0.05 0.78
C ASP A 19 -10.13 -1.15 1.68
N GLU A 20 -10.32 -2.38 1.21
CA GLU A 20 -9.88 -3.60 1.88
C GLU A 20 -8.34 -3.68 2.03
N VAL A 21 -7.60 -3.11 1.09
CA VAL A 21 -6.14 -3.00 1.19
C VAL A 21 -5.74 -1.92 2.19
N LEU A 22 -6.52 -0.83 2.26
CA LEU A 22 -6.29 0.28 3.18
C LEU A 22 -6.70 -0.05 4.61
N ASP A 23 -7.66 -0.96 4.81
CA ASP A 23 -8.12 -1.40 6.13
C ASP A 23 -8.63 -0.25 7.02
N GLY A 24 -9.21 0.78 6.39
CA GLY A 24 -9.63 2.01 7.05
C GLY A 24 -8.49 2.97 7.43
N PHE A 25 -7.24 2.71 7.03
CA PHE A 25 -6.12 3.63 7.22
C PHE A 25 -5.97 4.59 6.03
N ALA A 26 -5.48 5.81 6.30
CA ALA A 26 -5.09 6.71 5.23
C ALA A 26 -3.84 6.18 4.51
N ILE A 27 -3.77 6.43 3.20
CA ILE A 27 -2.61 6.04 2.38
C ILE A 27 -1.31 6.57 3.00
N GLU A 28 -1.30 7.79 3.54
CA GLU A 28 -0.13 8.46 4.10
C GLU A 28 0.45 7.75 5.33
N ASP A 29 -0.40 7.07 6.11
CA ASP A 29 -0.01 6.35 7.33
C ASP A 29 0.71 5.03 7.02
N ILE A 30 0.32 4.38 5.93
CA ILE A 30 0.82 3.06 5.52
C ILE A 30 1.65 3.10 4.23
N LYS A 31 1.89 4.29 3.66
CA LYS A 31 2.74 4.45 2.46
C LYS A 31 4.15 3.92 2.75
N CYS A 32 4.65 3.08 1.85
CA CYS A 32 5.99 2.53 1.97
C CYS A 32 7.05 3.64 1.82
N ARG A 33 7.91 3.76 2.84
CA ARG A 33 9.04 4.70 2.86
C ARG A 33 10.37 4.05 2.47
N SER A 34 10.34 2.82 1.94
CA SER A 34 11.55 2.10 1.52
C SER A 34 12.61 2.00 2.62
N CYS A 35 12.23 1.52 3.81
CA CYS A 35 13.07 1.54 5.02
C CYS A 35 14.46 0.86 4.87
N SER A 36 14.65 -0.03 3.89
CA SER A 36 15.93 -0.68 3.61
C SER A 36 16.83 0.05 2.59
N GLY A 37 16.52 1.31 2.22
CA GLY A 37 17.31 2.12 1.28
C GLY A 37 17.18 1.73 -0.20
N TYR A 38 17.20 0.43 -0.51
CA TYR A 38 16.98 -0.12 -1.85
C TYR A 38 15.50 -0.34 -2.20
N GLY A 39 14.59 0.01 -1.29
CA GLY A 39 13.16 -0.18 -1.50
C GLY A 39 12.68 -1.63 -1.52
N ASN A 40 13.49 -2.56 -1.01
CA ASN A 40 13.17 -3.99 -0.95
C ASN A 40 13.22 -4.55 0.48
N CYS A 41 12.50 -3.92 1.41
CA CYS A 41 12.36 -4.42 2.78
C CYS A 41 11.46 -5.69 2.88
N GLY A 42 11.06 -6.29 1.76
CA GLY A 42 10.13 -7.44 1.73
C GLY A 42 8.65 -7.07 1.96
N TYR A 43 8.36 -5.99 2.66
CA TYR A 43 7.00 -5.58 3.03
C TYR A 43 6.32 -4.59 2.07
N LYS A 44 7.00 -4.24 0.97
CA LYS A 44 6.50 -3.27 -0.01
C LYS A 44 5.59 -3.97 -1.01
N SER A 45 4.36 -3.50 -1.14
CA SER A 45 3.43 -3.94 -2.18
C SER A 45 2.96 -2.76 -3.01
N MET A 46 2.95 -2.91 -4.34
CA MET A 46 2.53 -1.86 -5.27
C MET A 46 1.09 -2.07 -5.72
N TYR A 47 0.33 -0.97 -5.79
CA TYR A 47 -1.06 -0.95 -6.21
C TYR A 47 -1.34 0.20 -7.17
N LEU A 48 -2.36 0.03 -8.00
CA LEU A 48 -2.90 1.09 -8.84
C LEU A 48 -3.79 1.98 -7.99
N ASN A 49 -3.47 3.26 -7.89
CA ASN A 49 -4.31 4.21 -7.18
C ASN A 49 -5.52 4.58 -8.07
N PRO A 50 -6.77 4.44 -7.60
CA PRO A 50 -7.94 4.88 -8.35
C PRO A 50 -7.92 6.38 -8.69
N ALA A 51 -7.24 7.20 -7.87
CA ALA A 51 -7.02 8.63 -8.16
C ALA A 51 -5.94 8.90 -9.22
N GLY A 52 -5.26 7.84 -9.71
CA GLY A 52 -4.23 7.91 -10.73
C GLY A 52 -2.84 7.53 -10.23
N GLY A 53 -2.07 6.87 -11.09
CA GLY A 53 -0.69 6.45 -10.82
C GLY A 53 -0.55 5.17 -10.00
N VAL A 54 0.66 4.93 -9.50
CA VAL A 54 1.02 3.76 -8.68
C VAL A 54 1.38 4.23 -7.29
N VAL A 55 0.86 3.55 -6.28
CA VAL A 55 1.25 3.75 -4.88
C VAL A 55 1.91 2.48 -4.34
N SER A 56 2.85 2.66 -3.42
CA SER A 56 3.43 1.56 -2.68
C SER A 56 3.00 1.60 -1.22
N ILE A 57 2.45 0.50 -0.74
CA ILE A 57 1.96 0.31 0.63
C ILE A 57 2.94 -0.58 1.40
N CYS A 58 3.18 -0.25 2.67
CA CYS A 58 3.99 -1.04 3.58
C CYS A 58 3.08 -1.96 4.39
N MET A 59 3.12 -3.26 4.08
CA MET A 59 2.28 -4.26 4.74
C MET A 59 2.64 -4.44 6.21
N ASN A 60 3.93 -4.32 6.56
CA ASN A 60 4.34 -4.34 7.97
C ASN A 60 3.80 -3.14 8.75
N ARG A 61 3.78 -1.94 8.16
CA ARG A 61 3.22 -0.76 8.83
C ARG A 61 1.71 -0.91 9.01
N ARG A 62 1.01 -1.43 8.00
CA ARG A 62 -0.41 -1.78 8.09
C ARG A 62 -0.64 -2.76 9.24
N GLU A 63 0.11 -3.86 9.30
CA GLU A 63 -0.03 -4.87 10.36
C GLU A 63 0.20 -4.27 11.76
N GLN A 64 1.22 -3.43 11.94
CA GLN A 64 1.45 -2.74 13.21
C GLN A 64 0.29 -1.84 13.64
N LEU A 65 -0.32 -1.13 12.69
CA LEU A 65 -1.48 -0.27 12.96
C LEU A 65 -2.74 -1.09 13.24
N GLN A 66 -2.91 -2.23 12.56
CA GLN A 66 -3.97 -3.20 12.86
C GLN A 66 -3.81 -3.71 14.29
N LYS A 67 -2.65 -4.28 14.64
CA LYS A 67 -2.35 -4.73 16.00
C LYS A 67 -2.63 -3.64 17.05
N LYS A 68 -2.21 -2.40 16.79
CA LYS A 68 -2.49 -1.25 17.66
C LYS A 68 -3.99 -0.93 17.79
N ARG A 69 -4.76 -1.00 16.70
CA ARG A 69 -6.23 -0.79 16.71
C ARG A 69 -6.94 -1.89 17.49
N ASP A 70 -6.51 -3.14 17.29
CA ASP A 70 -7.08 -4.34 17.88
C ASP A 70 -6.60 -4.58 19.33
N GLY A 71 -5.73 -3.72 19.87
CA GLY A 71 -5.21 -3.81 21.24
C GLY A 71 -4.23 -4.96 21.46
N VAL A 72 -3.69 -5.54 20.38
CA VAL A 72 -2.71 -6.64 20.42
C VAL A 72 -1.30 -6.04 20.46
N PRO A 73 -0.42 -6.48 21.36
CA PRO A 73 0.97 -6.04 21.34
C PRO A 73 1.62 -6.43 20.01
N ALA A 74 2.33 -5.48 19.40
CA ALA A 74 3.20 -5.77 18.28
C ALA A 74 4.44 -6.50 18.80
N GLU A 75 4.51 -7.81 18.55
CA GLU A 75 5.73 -8.62 18.73
C GLU A 75 6.89 -8.14 17.86
#